data_AF-A0A9W8ZSZ9-F1
#
_entry.id   AF-A0A9W8ZSZ9-F1
#
_cell.length_a   1.000
_cell.length_b   1.000
_cell.length_c   1.000
_cell.angle_alpha   90.00
_cell.angle_beta   90.00
_cell.angle_gamma   90.00
#
_symmetry.space_group_name_H-M   'P 1'
#
loop_
_entity.id
_entity.type
_entity.pdbx_description
1 polymer ?
#
loop_
_entity_poly.entity_id
_entity_poly.type
_entity_poly.pdbx_seq_one_letter_code
_entity_poly.pdbx_strand_id
1 'polypeptide(L)'
;MFEETDSISTFSYDSSDEGASPDAFSLSQLAEAVRTVFRIDDCVLVKLAEGGYHKVYEISASDNEIPSSVVRVAALAFPRDKVESEIATLQYIACNTTIHTPLVYAWNTEDDNPVGLEYMILEKIPGVPANEVWETLPFEKKQAVVLEVAEHIIQLFRLRFDTGGSLYRVRGVDQENFHVGPIISTPFYRALDGIIRFPDSPVTGDEIRKYRGPFPDPTSYLRSFLDVELNLVRHDQVRRRRILQYELDNDEERLEHDFPCVWMISDFRT
;
A
#
# COMPACT_ATOMS: atom_id res chain seq x y z
N MET A 1 10.08 -31.74 -25.67
CA MET A 1 8.86 -30.96 -25.93
C MET A 1 8.62 -30.19 -24.64
N PHE A 2 9.17 -28.98 -24.56
CA PHE A 2 9.08 -28.14 -23.37
C PHE A 2 8.10 -27.03 -23.74
N GLU A 3 6.87 -27.09 -23.21
CA GLU A 3 5.95 -25.97 -23.27
C GLU A 3 6.33 -24.99 -22.17
N GLU A 4 7.21 -24.04 -22.50
CA GLU A 4 7.46 -22.85 -21.70
C GLU A 4 6.30 -21.86 -21.92
N THR A 5 5.38 -21.79 -20.96
CA THR A 5 4.36 -20.70 -20.90
C THR A 5 4.22 -20.09 -19.52
N ASP A 6 5.19 -20.31 -18.63
CA ASP A 6 5.21 -19.65 -17.33
C ASP A 6 5.64 -18.19 -17.50
N SER A 7 4.68 -17.35 -17.88
CA SER A 7 4.90 -15.91 -17.99
C SER A 7 5.00 -15.32 -16.57
N ILE A 8 6.23 -15.14 -16.12
CA ILE A 8 6.54 -14.44 -14.87
C ILE A 8 6.33 -12.93 -15.11
N SER A 9 5.63 -12.27 -14.19
CA SER A 9 5.53 -10.81 -14.17
C SER A 9 6.31 -10.22 -13.00
N THR A 10 7.07 -9.15 -13.24
CA THR A 10 8.01 -8.56 -12.26
C THR A 10 7.72 -7.08 -12.03
N PHE A 11 7.70 -6.62 -10.78
CA PHE A 11 7.61 -5.20 -10.46
C PHE A 11 8.94 -4.49 -10.77
N SER A 12 8.88 -3.29 -11.33
CA SER A 12 10.06 -2.44 -11.52
C SER A 12 10.04 -1.30 -10.50
N TYR A 13 11.15 -1.11 -9.79
CA TYR A 13 11.33 -0.02 -8.85
C TYR A 13 12.45 0.90 -9.33
N ASP A 14 12.29 2.22 -9.15
CA ASP A 14 13.31 3.23 -9.50
C ASP A 14 14.51 3.24 -8.51
N SER A 15 14.72 2.19 -7.72
CA SER A 15 15.73 2.16 -6.67
C SER A 15 17.15 1.96 -7.22
N SER A 16 18.09 2.78 -6.72
CA SER A 16 19.54 2.69 -6.90
C SER A 16 20.20 1.46 -6.25
N ASP A 17 19.42 0.50 -5.74
CA ASP A 17 19.93 -0.75 -5.18
C ASP A 17 20.23 -1.74 -6.31
N GLU A 18 21.44 -1.65 -6.86
CA GLU A 18 22.03 -2.62 -7.78
C GLU A 18 22.22 -3.98 -7.05
N GLY A 19 21.13 -4.74 -6.84
CA GLY A 19 21.23 -6.08 -6.24
C GLY A 19 19.93 -6.73 -5.75
N ALA A 20 18.84 -5.98 -5.58
CA ALA A 20 17.57 -6.57 -5.15
C ALA A 20 16.85 -7.26 -6.34
N SER A 21 16.45 -8.52 -6.16
CA SER A 21 15.60 -9.19 -7.14
C SER A 21 14.21 -8.55 -7.16
N PRO A 22 13.65 -8.24 -8.35
CA PRO A 22 12.32 -7.65 -8.44
C PRO A 22 11.26 -8.60 -7.90
N ASP A 23 10.23 -8.06 -7.23
CA ASP A 23 9.08 -8.85 -6.81
C ASP A 23 8.43 -9.49 -8.04
N ALA A 24 8.33 -10.81 -8.04
CA ALA A 24 7.89 -11.60 -9.19
C ALA A 24 6.72 -12.51 -8.81
N PHE A 25 5.80 -12.71 -9.74
CA PHE A 25 4.66 -13.61 -9.57
C PHE A 25 4.34 -14.37 -10.86
N SER A 26 3.70 -15.52 -10.72
CA SER A 26 3.30 -16.37 -11.84
C SER A 26 1.91 -15.99 -12.37
N LEU A 27 1.82 -15.62 -13.65
CA LEU A 27 0.55 -15.37 -14.32
C LEU A 27 -0.27 -16.66 -14.55
N SER A 28 0.40 -17.80 -14.71
CA SER A 28 -0.27 -19.09 -14.90
C SER A 28 -1.02 -19.51 -13.63
N GLN A 29 -0.37 -19.35 -12.47
CA GLN A 29 -0.98 -19.60 -11.16
C GLN A 29 -2.06 -18.57 -10.83
N LEU A 30 -1.88 -17.31 -11.26
CA LEU A 30 -2.90 -16.29 -11.09
C LEU A 30 -4.15 -16.61 -11.92
N ALA A 31 -3.98 -17.09 -13.15
CA ALA A 31 -5.08 -17.56 -13.98
C ALA A 31 -5.76 -18.81 -13.40
N GLU A 32 -5.01 -19.75 -12.83
CA GLU A 32 -5.58 -20.90 -12.10
C GLU A 32 -6.45 -20.48 -10.90
N ALA A 33 -5.99 -19.50 -10.12
CA ALA A 33 -6.76 -18.94 -9.02
C ALA A 33 -8.10 -18.35 -9.51
N VAL A 34 -8.07 -17.60 -10.61
CA VAL A 34 -9.27 -17.05 -11.25
C VAL A 34 -10.21 -18.15 -11.73
N ARG A 35 -9.69 -19.17 -12.42
CA ARG A 35 -10.47 -20.33 -12.90
C ARG A 35 -11.14 -21.06 -11.76
N THR A 36 -10.43 -21.26 -10.65
CA THR A 36 -10.97 -21.91 -9.45
C THR A 36 -12.11 -21.11 -8.83
N VAL A 37 -11.95 -19.78 -8.71
CA VAL A 37 -12.94 -18.90 -8.08
C VAL A 37 -14.23 -18.82 -8.89
N PHE A 38 -14.12 -18.67 -10.21
CA PHE A 38 -15.29 -18.55 -11.09
C PHE A 38 -15.78 -19.90 -11.66
N ARG A 39 -15.05 -20.99 -11.44
CA ARG A 39 -15.34 -22.34 -11.96
C ARG A 39 -15.45 -22.37 -13.49
N ILE A 40 -14.46 -21.77 -14.14
CA ILE A 40 -14.36 -21.68 -15.61
C ILE A 40 -13.14 -22.48 -16.11
N ASP A 41 -13.23 -22.96 -17.35
CA ASP A 41 -12.19 -23.82 -17.94
C ASP A 41 -10.97 -23.02 -18.40
N ASP A 42 -11.17 -21.82 -18.96
CA ASP A 42 -10.10 -20.97 -19.49
C ASP A 42 -10.34 -19.49 -19.20
N CYS A 43 -9.24 -18.74 -19.02
CA CYS A 43 -9.26 -17.29 -18.90
C CYS A 43 -7.93 -16.68 -19.34
N VAL A 44 -8.01 -15.48 -19.91
CA VAL A 44 -6.86 -14.66 -20.28
C VAL A 44 -6.77 -13.46 -19.35
N LEU A 45 -5.59 -13.26 -18.76
CA LEU A 45 -5.30 -12.08 -17.95
C LEU A 45 -4.68 -10.98 -18.82
N VAL A 46 -5.45 -9.93 -19.07
CA VAL A 46 -5.01 -8.78 -19.87
C VAL A 46 -4.56 -7.67 -18.93
N LYS A 47 -3.28 -7.27 -19.01
CA LYS A 47 -2.77 -6.19 -18.15
C LYS A 47 -3.55 -4.90 -18.42
N LEU A 48 -4.20 -4.37 -17.39
CA LEU A 48 -5.05 -3.19 -17.46
C LEU A 48 -4.31 -1.94 -16.99
N ALA A 49 -3.60 -2.03 -15.86
CA ALA A 49 -2.89 -0.92 -15.26
C ALA A 49 -1.73 -1.39 -14.38
N GLU A 50 -0.77 -0.50 -14.14
CA GLU A 50 0.30 -0.67 -13.17
C GLU A 50 0.56 0.66 -12.48
N GLY A 51 0.59 0.63 -11.15
CA GLY A 51 1.11 1.71 -10.32
C GLY A 51 2.35 1.24 -9.57
N GLY A 52 2.93 2.10 -8.73
CA GLY A 52 4.18 1.76 -8.02
C GLY A 52 4.10 0.57 -7.06
N TYR A 53 2.90 0.09 -6.73
CA TYR A 53 2.67 -0.92 -5.70
C TYR A 53 1.67 -2.02 -6.07
N HIS A 54 0.96 -1.84 -7.19
CA HIS A 54 -0.06 -2.78 -7.60
C HIS A 54 -0.07 -2.92 -9.12
N LYS A 55 -0.28 -4.15 -9.57
CA LYS A 55 -0.61 -4.44 -10.96
C LYS A 55 -2.04 -4.93 -11.05
N VAL A 56 -2.74 -4.48 -12.08
CA VAL A 56 -4.14 -4.81 -12.31
C VAL A 56 -4.27 -5.50 -13.65
N TYR A 57 -4.94 -6.65 -13.65
CA TYR A 57 -5.25 -7.45 -14.83
C TYR A 57 -6.75 -7.55 -14.98
N GLU A 58 -7.27 -7.24 -16.16
CA GLU A 58 -8.64 -7.58 -16.53
C GLU A 58 -8.73 -9.06 -16.86
N ILE A 59 -9.83 -9.68 -16.41
CA ILE A 59 -10.12 -11.09 -16.65
C ILE A 59 -10.98 -11.19 -17.90
N SER A 60 -10.45 -11.80 -18.95
CA SER A 60 -11.16 -12.08 -20.19
C SER A 60 -11.42 -13.59 -20.30
N ALA A 61 -12.67 -14.01 -20.13
CA ALA A 61 -13.11 -15.38 -20.40
C ALA A 61 -13.91 -15.42 -21.70
N SER A 62 -13.87 -16.54 -22.42
CA SER A 62 -14.58 -16.73 -23.71
C SER A 62 -16.10 -16.69 -23.59
N ASP A 63 -16.62 -16.87 -22.37
CA ASP A 63 -18.04 -16.91 -22.10
C ASP A 63 -18.44 -15.75 -21.19
N ASN A 64 -19.55 -15.08 -21.51
CA ASN A 64 -20.20 -14.04 -20.69
C ASN A 64 -20.73 -14.61 -19.34
N GLU A 65 -20.17 -15.70 -18.84
CA GLU A 65 -20.58 -16.40 -17.62
C GLU A 65 -20.03 -15.76 -16.36
N ILE A 66 -18.98 -14.94 -16.46
CA ILE A 66 -18.39 -14.26 -15.30
C ILE A 66 -18.77 -12.78 -15.25
N PRO A 67 -18.98 -12.21 -14.05
CA PRO A 67 -19.08 -10.77 -13.88
C PRO A 67 -17.82 -10.07 -14.40
N SER A 68 -17.96 -8.82 -14.87
CA SER A 68 -16.80 -7.99 -15.21
C SER A 68 -15.89 -7.89 -13.99
N SER A 69 -14.64 -8.33 -14.13
CA SER A 69 -13.75 -8.58 -13.00
C SER A 69 -12.30 -8.21 -13.32
N VAL A 70 -11.56 -7.82 -12.28
CA VAL A 70 -10.13 -7.56 -12.33
C VAL A 70 -9.41 -8.32 -11.21
N VAL A 71 -8.15 -8.66 -11.44
CA VAL A 71 -7.24 -9.13 -10.40
C VAL A 71 -6.25 -8.03 -10.07
N ARG A 72 -6.09 -7.71 -8.79
CA ARG A 72 -5.06 -6.81 -8.29
C ARG A 72 -4.00 -7.59 -7.53
N VAL A 73 -2.75 -7.49 -7.97
CA VAL A 73 -1.58 -8.10 -7.33
C VAL A 73 -0.80 -7.00 -6.62
N ALA A 74 -0.44 -7.22 -5.35
CA ALA A 74 0.29 -6.27 -4.53
C ALA A 74 1.79 -6.60 -4.46
N ALA A 75 2.61 -5.55 -4.51
CA ALA A 75 4.03 -5.60 -4.24
C ALA A 75 4.31 -5.89 -2.75
N LEU A 76 5.49 -6.45 -2.42
CA LEU A 76 5.94 -6.71 -1.04
C LEU A 76 6.41 -5.43 -0.32
N ALA A 77 5.93 -4.28 -0.77
CA ALA A 77 6.31 -2.95 -0.33
C ALA A 77 5.64 -2.49 0.99
N PHE A 78 4.79 -3.33 1.59
CA PHE A 78 3.93 -3.03 2.73
C PHE A 78 3.90 -4.20 3.73
N PRO A 79 3.44 -3.97 4.98
CA PRO A 79 3.11 -5.07 5.88
C PRO A 79 2.12 -6.05 5.24
N ARG A 80 2.25 -7.35 5.53
CA ARG A 80 1.36 -8.41 5.00
C ARG A 80 -0.12 -8.21 5.30
N ASP A 81 -0.42 -7.51 6.38
CA ASP A 81 -1.81 -7.22 6.75
C ASP A 81 -2.44 -6.06 5.96
N LYS A 82 -1.72 -5.52 4.94
CA LYS A 82 -2.17 -4.42 4.10
C LYS A 82 -3.31 -4.81 3.17
N VAL A 83 -3.17 -5.90 2.42
CA VAL A 83 -4.23 -6.37 1.51
C VAL A 83 -5.49 -6.78 2.29
N GLU A 84 -5.34 -7.49 3.42
CA GLU A 84 -6.47 -7.81 4.30
C GLU A 84 -7.22 -6.56 4.79
N SER A 85 -6.49 -5.49 5.11
CA SER A 85 -7.10 -4.25 5.57
C SER A 85 -7.82 -3.48 4.46
N GLU A 86 -7.27 -3.49 3.24
CA GLU A 86 -7.94 -2.91 2.07
C GLU A 86 -9.27 -3.62 1.79
N ILE A 87 -9.28 -4.95 1.85
CA ILE A 87 -10.49 -5.78 1.71
C ILE A 87 -11.50 -5.46 2.81
N ALA A 88 -11.05 -5.40 4.06
CA ALA A 88 -11.93 -5.05 5.19
C ALA A 88 -12.53 -3.66 5.03
N THR A 89 -11.77 -2.70 4.51
CA THR A 89 -12.22 -1.33 4.26
C THR A 89 -13.29 -1.29 3.16
N LEU A 90 -13.07 -1.99 2.04
CA LEU A 90 -14.07 -2.08 0.95
C LEU A 90 -15.39 -2.66 1.47
N GLN A 91 -15.34 -3.78 2.19
CA GLN A 91 -16.52 -4.43 2.75
C GLN A 91 -17.20 -3.55 3.80
N TYR A 92 -16.44 -2.91 4.68
CA TYR A 92 -17.00 -2.02 5.70
C TYR A 92 -17.76 -0.84 5.09
N ILE A 93 -17.20 -0.20 4.05
CA ILE A 93 -17.87 0.90 3.34
C ILE A 93 -19.15 0.39 2.66
N ALA A 94 -19.10 -0.77 1.99
CA ALA A 94 -20.26 -1.39 1.36
C ALA A 94 -21.41 -1.66 2.35
N CYS A 95 -21.09 -2.14 3.55
CA CYS A 95 -22.08 -2.47 4.58
C CYS A 95 -22.67 -1.24 5.29
N ASN A 96 -21.92 -0.13 5.38
CA ASN A 96 -22.27 1.01 6.24
C ASN A 96 -22.61 2.30 5.47
N THR A 97 -22.54 2.29 4.13
CA THR A 97 -22.82 3.46 3.30
C THR A 97 -23.59 3.06 2.05
N THR A 98 -24.06 4.05 1.28
CA THR A 98 -24.63 3.83 -0.05
C THR A 98 -23.58 3.88 -1.16
N ILE A 99 -22.29 4.03 -0.81
CA ILE A 99 -21.21 4.16 -1.77
C ILE A 99 -20.99 2.80 -2.41
N HIS A 100 -21.05 2.76 -3.73
CA HIS A 100 -20.75 1.54 -4.47
C HIS A 100 -19.24 1.29 -4.47
N THR A 101 -18.81 0.26 -3.76
CA THR A 101 -17.43 -0.25 -3.78
C THR A 101 -17.35 -1.56 -4.56
N PRO A 102 -16.23 -1.86 -5.22
CA PRO A 102 -16.03 -3.15 -5.88
C PRO A 102 -16.30 -4.33 -4.96
N LEU A 103 -17.10 -5.29 -5.42
CA LEU A 103 -17.26 -6.56 -4.73
C LEU A 103 -15.93 -7.33 -4.71
N VAL A 104 -15.62 -7.94 -3.56
CA VAL A 104 -14.43 -8.79 -3.39
C VAL A 104 -14.85 -10.24 -3.57
N TYR A 105 -14.42 -10.88 -4.66
CA TYR A 105 -14.75 -12.28 -4.95
C TYR A 105 -13.84 -13.26 -4.21
N ALA A 106 -12.53 -12.99 -4.18
CA ALA A 106 -11.54 -13.81 -3.52
C ALA A 106 -10.23 -13.04 -3.29
N TRP A 107 -9.37 -13.55 -2.42
CA TRP A 107 -8.00 -13.07 -2.23
C TRP A 107 -7.15 -14.19 -1.66
N ASN A 108 -5.82 -14.06 -1.81
CA ASN A 108 -4.86 -14.89 -1.10
C ASN A 108 -3.69 -14.02 -0.64
N THR A 109 -3.42 -14.06 0.66
CA THR A 109 -2.35 -13.32 1.34
C THR A 109 -1.39 -14.24 2.10
N GLU A 110 -1.52 -15.56 1.91
CA GLU A 110 -0.69 -16.55 2.59
C GLU A 110 0.69 -16.71 1.92
N ASP A 111 1.68 -17.14 2.70
CA ASP A 111 3.07 -17.30 2.23
C ASP A 111 3.23 -18.45 1.22
N ASP A 112 2.39 -19.47 1.33
CA ASP A 112 2.37 -20.63 0.44
C ASP A 112 1.50 -20.41 -0.80
N ASN A 113 1.03 -19.17 -1.02
CA ASN A 113 0.28 -18.79 -2.19
C ASN A 113 1.06 -19.12 -3.48
N PRO A 114 0.55 -20.03 -4.35
CA PRO A 114 1.24 -20.45 -5.57
C PRO A 114 1.54 -19.31 -6.56
N VAL A 115 0.80 -18.20 -6.47
CA VAL A 115 1.04 -17.01 -7.30
C VAL A 115 2.38 -16.36 -6.97
N GLY A 116 2.84 -16.46 -5.72
CA GLY A 116 4.08 -15.87 -5.23
C GLY A 116 3.92 -14.47 -4.61
N LEU A 117 2.79 -13.78 -4.85
CA LEU A 117 2.48 -12.47 -4.27
C LEU A 117 1.01 -12.37 -3.85
N GLU A 118 0.74 -11.51 -2.87
CA GLU A 118 -0.61 -11.23 -2.40
C GLU A 118 -1.49 -10.69 -3.55
N TYR A 119 -2.71 -11.21 -3.68
CA TYR A 119 -3.66 -10.74 -4.68
C TYR A 119 -5.09 -10.74 -4.17
N MET A 120 -5.94 -10.00 -4.87
CA MET A 120 -7.40 -10.08 -4.74
C MET A 120 -8.10 -9.99 -6.10
N ILE A 121 -9.22 -10.68 -6.19
CA ILE A 121 -10.12 -10.72 -7.35
C ILE A 121 -11.34 -9.87 -7.00
N LEU A 122 -11.59 -8.87 -7.83
CA LEU A 122 -12.58 -7.83 -7.59
C LEU A 122 -13.52 -7.68 -8.77
N GLU A 123 -14.70 -7.14 -8.51
CA GLU A 123 -15.55 -6.55 -9.54
C GLU A 123 -14.82 -5.41 -10.27
N LYS A 124 -14.99 -5.37 -11.60
CA LYS A 124 -14.60 -4.24 -12.44
C LYS A 124 -15.76 -3.26 -12.50
N ILE A 125 -15.61 -2.10 -11.87
CA ILE A 125 -16.61 -1.04 -11.92
C ILE A 125 -16.67 -0.46 -13.35
N PRO A 126 -17.85 -0.46 -14.00
CA PRO A 126 -17.97 0.11 -15.34
C PRO A 126 -17.88 1.64 -15.27
N GLY A 127 -17.09 2.23 -16.16
CA GLY A 127 -16.97 3.68 -16.25
C GLY A 127 -15.66 4.11 -16.90
N VAL A 128 -15.47 5.42 -16.93
CA VAL A 128 -14.20 6.06 -17.33
C VAL A 128 -13.74 6.97 -16.19
N PRO A 129 -12.42 7.07 -15.94
CA PRO A 129 -11.91 7.98 -14.93
C PRO A 129 -12.35 9.43 -15.19
N ALA A 130 -12.86 10.11 -14.16
CA ALA A 130 -13.41 11.45 -14.31
C ALA A 130 -12.37 12.46 -14.84
N ASN A 131 -11.09 12.30 -14.49
CA ASN A 131 -9.99 13.14 -14.97
C ASN A 131 -9.76 13.05 -16.48
N GLU A 132 -10.05 11.92 -17.11
CA GLU A 132 -9.87 11.74 -18.56
C GLU A 132 -10.92 12.51 -19.37
N VAL A 133 -12.13 12.64 -18.83
CA VAL A 133 -13.26 13.30 -19.50
C VAL A 133 -13.63 14.64 -18.89
N TRP A 134 -12.92 15.08 -17.84
CA TRP A 134 -13.30 16.27 -17.06
C TRP A 134 -13.43 17.49 -17.96
N GLU A 135 -12.44 17.77 -18.80
CA GLU A 135 -12.47 18.98 -19.63
C GLU A 135 -13.62 19.03 -20.64
N THR A 136 -14.05 17.86 -21.14
CA THR A 136 -15.12 17.75 -22.14
C THR A 136 -16.51 17.54 -21.54
N LEU A 137 -16.61 17.25 -20.23
CA LEU A 137 -17.88 17.07 -19.55
C LEU A 137 -18.69 18.38 -19.51
N PRO A 138 -19.99 18.35 -19.86
CA PRO A 138 -20.89 19.49 -19.68
C PRO A 138 -20.92 19.98 -18.23
N PHE A 139 -21.14 21.27 -18.03
CA PHE A 139 -21.13 21.89 -16.71
C PHE A 139 -22.11 21.21 -15.74
N GLU A 140 -23.31 20.86 -16.22
CA GLU A 140 -24.34 20.19 -15.42
C GLU A 140 -23.88 18.81 -14.93
N LYS A 141 -23.08 18.11 -15.74
CA LYS A 141 -22.49 16.81 -15.37
C LYS A 141 -21.35 16.99 -14.37
N LYS A 142 -20.49 18.00 -14.55
CA LYS A 142 -19.46 18.35 -13.56
C LYS A 142 -20.08 18.66 -12.20
N GLN A 143 -21.13 19.47 -12.19
CA GLN A 143 -21.86 19.80 -10.98
C GLN A 143 -22.43 18.54 -10.31
N ALA A 144 -23.04 17.64 -11.07
CA ALA A 144 -23.56 16.37 -10.53
C ALA A 144 -22.45 15.51 -9.90
N VAL A 145 -21.30 15.36 -10.58
CA VAL A 145 -20.16 14.61 -10.06
C VAL A 145 -19.62 15.23 -8.76
N VAL A 146 -19.49 16.56 -8.70
CA VAL A 146 -19.04 17.24 -7.47
C VAL A 146 -20.00 17.00 -6.31
N LEU A 147 -21.32 17.08 -6.57
CA LEU A 147 -22.34 16.83 -5.55
C LEU A 147 -22.31 15.37 -5.06
N GLU A 148 -22.16 14.41 -5.97
CA GLU A 148 -22.06 12.99 -5.62
C GLU A 148 -20.79 12.69 -4.79
N VAL A 149 -19.65 13.24 -5.18
CA VAL A 149 -18.40 13.14 -4.40
C VAL A 149 -18.56 13.77 -3.02
N ALA A 150 -19.22 14.93 -2.91
CA ALA A 150 -19.49 15.56 -1.63
C ALA A 150 -20.36 14.68 -0.73
N GLU A 151 -21.40 14.04 -1.29
CA GLU A 151 -22.25 13.11 -0.54
C GLU A 151 -21.47 11.87 -0.08
N HIS A 152 -20.62 11.29 -0.94
CA HIS A 152 -19.73 10.19 -0.55
C HIS A 152 -18.79 10.59 0.58
N ILE A 153 -18.17 11.76 0.48
CA ILE A 153 -17.31 12.31 1.55
C ILE A 153 -18.11 12.43 2.85
N ILE A 154 -19.31 13.02 2.83
CA ILE A 154 -20.16 13.15 4.02
C ILE A 154 -20.46 11.79 4.65
N GLN A 155 -20.79 10.78 3.84
CA GLN A 155 -21.05 9.42 4.33
C GLN A 155 -19.82 8.79 4.99
N LEU A 156 -18.64 8.87 4.35
CA LEU A 156 -17.38 8.41 4.94
C LEU A 156 -17.07 9.17 6.24
N PHE A 157 -17.31 10.48 6.26
CA PHE A 157 -17.20 11.31 7.45
C PHE A 157 -18.31 11.06 8.49
N ARG A 158 -19.27 10.17 8.29
CA ARG A 158 -20.18 9.72 9.36
C ARG A 158 -19.70 8.44 10.03
N LEU A 159 -18.83 7.69 9.36
CA LEU A 159 -18.16 6.52 9.94
C LEU A 159 -17.21 7.03 11.03
N ARG A 160 -17.41 6.56 12.27
CA ARG A 160 -16.66 6.98 13.45
C ARG A 160 -16.13 5.77 14.17
N PHE A 161 -14.92 5.91 14.71
CA PHE A 161 -14.22 4.89 15.47
C PHE A 161 -13.67 5.51 16.75
N ASP A 162 -13.61 4.72 17.81
CA ASP A 162 -13.10 5.15 19.11
C ASP A 162 -11.56 5.21 19.16
N THR A 163 -10.90 4.58 18.19
CA THR A 163 -9.44 4.52 18.08
C THR A 163 -8.99 4.77 16.64
N GLY A 164 -7.80 5.33 16.46
CA GLY A 164 -7.12 5.44 15.17
C GLY A 164 -6.35 4.17 14.82
N GLY A 165 -6.49 3.72 13.58
CA GLY A 165 -5.84 2.52 13.07
C GLY A 165 -6.37 2.16 11.69
N SER A 166 -6.05 0.95 11.23
CA SER A 166 -6.60 0.40 9.99
C SER A 166 -7.72 -0.60 10.28
N LEU A 167 -8.62 -0.81 9.32
CA LEU A 167 -9.76 -1.73 9.49
C LEU A 167 -9.36 -3.17 9.19
N TYR A 168 -9.88 -4.10 9.98
CA TYR A 168 -9.67 -5.52 9.82
C TYR A 168 -10.96 -6.29 10.07
N ARG A 169 -11.07 -7.47 9.45
CA ARG A 169 -12.17 -8.40 9.71
C ARG A 169 -11.91 -9.16 11.01
N VAL A 170 -12.97 -9.42 11.77
CA VAL A 170 -12.89 -10.35 12.90
C VAL A 170 -12.84 -11.77 12.34
N ARG A 171 -11.74 -12.50 12.58
CA ARG A 171 -11.59 -13.89 12.14
C ARG A 171 -12.57 -14.80 12.90
N GLY A 172 -13.21 -15.72 12.18
CA GLY A 172 -14.06 -16.77 12.78
C GLY A 172 -15.47 -16.34 13.17
N VAL A 173 -15.91 -15.13 12.81
CA VAL A 173 -17.31 -14.70 12.92
C VAL A 173 -17.84 -14.46 11.51
N ASP A 174 -19.13 -14.69 11.30
CA ASP A 174 -19.79 -14.46 10.02
C ASP A 174 -19.48 -13.06 9.47
N GLN A 175 -19.44 -12.98 8.13
CA GLN A 175 -19.09 -11.81 7.35
C GLN A 175 -19.95 -10.63 7.80
N GLU A 176 -19.37 -9.65 8.49
CA GLU A 176 -19.90 -8.30 8.82
C GLU A 176 -19.32 -7.71 10.11
N ASN A 177 -18.45 -8.42 10.83
CA ASN A 177 -17.76 -7.85 11.98
C ASN A 177 -16.37 -7.30 11.63
N PHE A 178 -16.20 -6.00 11.89
CA PHE A 178 -14.99 -5.23 11.64
C PHE A 178 -14.46 -4.63 12.95
N HIS A 179 -13.14 -4.47 13.05
CA HIS A 179 -12.50 -3.77 14.15
C HIS A 179 -11.37 -2.89 13.65
N VAL A 180 -11.04 -1.86 14.44
CA VAL A 180 -9.84 -1.06 14.22
C VAL A 180 -8.65 -1.78 14.86
N GLY A 181 -7.62 -2.02 14.07
CA GLY A 181 -6.40 -2.69 14.50
C GLY A 181 -5.16 -1.85 14.23
N PRO A 182 -3.99 -2.50 14.10
CA PRO A 182 -2.74 -1.86 13.73
C PRO A 182 -2.88 -0.93 12.52
N ILE A 183 -2.31 0.26 12.55
CA ILE A 183 -2.28 1.16 11.40
C ILE A 183 -1.31 0.64 10.34
N ILE A 184 -1.69 0.79 9.07
CA ILE A 184 -0.78 0.65 7.93
C ILE A 184 -0.35 2.06 7.53
N SER A 185 0.72 2.55 8.15
CA SER A 185 1.29 3.87 7.86
C SER A 185 2.80 3.78 7.67
N THR A 186 3.30 4.47 6.64
CA THR A 186 4.71 4.51 6.22
C THR A 186 5.72 4.57 7.36
N PRO A 187 5.56 5.39 8.41
CA PRO A 187 6.56 5.54 9.46
C PRO A 187 6.84 4.25 10.25
N PHE A 188 5.95 3.25 10.17
CA PHE A 188 6.12 1.96 10.84
C PHE A 188 6.80 0.90 9.96
N TYR A 189 6.89 1.09 8.64
CA TYR A 189 7.45 0.06 7.74
C TYR A 189 8.41 0.57 6.68
N ARG A 190 8.61 1.88 6.58
CA ARG A 190 9.70 2.50 5.84
C ARG A 190 10.51 3.38 6.77
N ALA A 191 11.83 3.31 6.65
CA ALA A 191 12.71 4.27 7.29
C ALA A 191 12.60 5.64 6.61
N LEU A 192 13.08 6.69 7.29
CA LEU A 192 13.03 8.07 6.79
C LEU A 192 13.87 8.26 5.51
N ASP A 193 14.80 7.35 5.24
CA ASP A 193 15.62 7.26 4.03
C ASP A 193 14.90 6.56 2.85
N GLY A 194 13.64 6.16 3.02
CA GLY A 194 12.83 5.50 2.00
C GLY A 194 12.99 3.97 1.93
N ILE A 195 13.92 3.40 2.71
CA ILE A 195 14.20 1.95 2.70
C ILE A 195 13.06 1.19 3.39
N ILE A 196 12.58 0.12 2.75
CA ILE A 196 11.57 -0.78 3.32
C ILE A 196 12.23 -1.50 4.51
N ARG A 197 11.59 -1.46 5.68
CA ARG A 197 12.12 -2.03 6.92
C ARG A 197 12.04 -3.56 6.99
N PHE A 198 11.53 -4.22 5.95
CA PHE A 198 11.12 -5.63 5.99
C PHE A 198 11.76 -6.63 5.01
N PRO A 199 12.61 -6.27 4.02
CA PRO A 199 13.22 -7.31 3.19
C PRO A 199 14.17 -8.20 4.01
N ASP A 200 15.01 -7.60 4.87
CA ASP A 200 16.11 -8.30 5.58
C ASP A 200 16.35 -7.80 7.03
N SER A 201 15.42 -7.06 7.65
CA SER A 201 15.64 -6.55 9.02
C SER A 201 15.47 -7.66 10.07
N PRO A 202 16.37 -7.76 11.07
CA PRO A 202 16.21 -8.70 12.18
C PRO A 202 14.98 -8.38 13.07
N VAL A 203 14.40 -7.19 12.92
CA VAL A 203 13.14 -6.79 13.56
C VAL A 203 12.00 -7.21 12.64
N THR A 204 11.43 -8.38 12.91
CA THR A 204 10.35 -8.98 12.11
C THR A 204 9.08 -8.13 12.14
N GLY A 205 8.17 -8.38 11.19
CA GLY A 205 6.86 -7.71 11.14
C GLY A 205 6.06 -7.78 12.45
N ASP A 206 6.24 -8.85 13.23
CA ASP A 206 5.58 -9.06 14.53
C ASP A 206 6.11 -8.13 15.63
N GLU A 207 7.43 -7.87 15.66
CA GLU A 207 8.02 -6.97 16.66
C GLU A 207 7.59 -5.52 16.44
N ILE A 208 7.36 -5.13 15.19
CA ILE A 208 6.87 -3.80 14.85
C ILE A 208 5.34 -3.71 14.99
N ARG A 209 4.60 -4.81 14.83
CA ARG A 209 3.14 -4.86 14.94
C ARG A 209 2.62 -4.22 16.24
N LYS A 210 3.32 -4.43 17.37
CA LYS A 210 2.92 -3.84 18.68
C LYS A 210 2.97 -2.31 18.72
N TYR A 211 3.79 -1.68 17.88
CA TYR A 211 3.89 -0.22 17.81
C TYR A 211 2.85 0.40 16.88
N ARG A 212 2.08 -0.40 16.13
CA ARG A 212 1.13 0.11 15.14
C ARG A 212 -0.25 0.40 15.72
N GLY A 213 -0.46 0.27 17.02
CA GLY A 213 -1.75 0.56 17.66
C GLY A 213 -2.68 -0.66 17.70
N PRO A 214 -4.02 -0.47 17.77
CA PRO A 214 -4.76 0.77 17.55
C PRO A 214 -4.48 1.86 18.61
N PHE A 215 -4.69 3.13 18.25
CA PHE A 215 -4.35 4.28 19.08
C PHE A 215 -5.59 4.99 19.62
N PRO A 216 -5.70 5.21 20.94
CA PRO A 216 -6.84 5.93 21.51
C PRO A 216 -6.81 7.43 21.20
N ASP A 217 -5.63 8.00 20.91
CA ASP A 217 -5.46 9.43 20.70
C ASP A 217 -4.20 9.74 19.85
N PRO A 218 -4.11 10.95 19.27
CA PRO A 218 -2.95 11.35 18.45
C PRO A 218 -1.61 11.35 19.20
N THR A 219 -1.59 11.60 20.51
CA THR A 219 -0.36 11.58 21.31
C THR A 219 0.19 10.16 21.41
N SER A 220 -0.68 9.17 21.61
CA SER A 220 -0.30 7.76 21.62
C SER A 220 0.26 7.30 20.26
N TYR A 221 -0.32 7.75 19.15
CA TYR A 221 0.22 7.53 17.80
C TYR A 221 1.63 8.11 17.64
N LEU A 222 1.81 9.40 17.96
CA LEU A 222 3.09 10.09 17.82
C LEU A 222 4.17 9.51 18.73
N ARG A 223 3.82 9.14 19.96
CA ARG A 223 4.74 8.49 20.90
C ARG A 223 5.20 7.14 20.37
N SER A 224 4.27 6.31 19.89
CA SER A 224 4.60 4.98 19.37
C SER A 224 5.51 5.02 18.14
N PHE A 225 5.35 6.06 17.31
CA PHE A 225 6.27 6.32 16.20
C PHE A 225 7.71 6.59 16.69
N LEU A 226 7.88 7.40 17.73
CA LEU A 226 9.20 7.62 18.33
C LEU A 226 9.75 6.34 18.97
N ASP A 227 8.90 5.56 19.65
CA ASP A 227 9.32 4.34 20.33
C ASP A 227 9.82 3.28 19.34
N VAL A 228 9.14 3.09 18.20
CA VAL A 228 9.61 2.15 17.17
C VAL A 228 10.94 2.62 16.55
N GLU A 229 11.10 3.93 16.32
CA GLU A 229 12.32 4.48 15.76
C GLU A 229 13.51 4.30 16.73
N LEU A 230 13.31 4.62 18.01
CA LEU A 230 14.30 4.37 19.07
C LEU A 230 14.63 2.88 19.20
N ASN A 231 13.62 2.01 19.11
CA ASN A 231 13.82 0.57 19.16
C ASN A 231 14.71 0.09 18.00
N LEU A 232 14.48 0.59 16.79
CA LEU A 232 15.26 0.23 15.61
C LEU A 232 16.70 0.74 15.72
N VAL A 233 16.92 2.00 16.12
CA VAL A 233 18.28 2.55 16.32
C VAL A 233 19.08 1.75 17.35
N ARG A 234 18.40 1.21 18.39
CA ARG A 234 19.06 0.41 19.43
C ARG A 234 19.52 -0.96 18.95
N HIS A 235 18.76 -1.60 18.05
CA HIS A 235 18.97 -3.01 17.68
C HIS A 235 19.61 -3.18 16.29
N ASP A 236 19.56 -2.17 15.43
CA ASP A 236 20.14 -2.23 14.09
C ASP A 236 21.48 -1.49 14.03
N GLN A 237 22.58 -2.26 14.15
CA GLN A 237 23.94 -1.72 14.06
C GLN A 237 24.28 -1.13 12.68
N VAL A 238 23.67 -1.65 11.60
CA VAL A 238 23.87 -1.15 10.23
C VAL A 238 23.23 0.22 10.10
N ARG A 239 22.00 0.37 10.60
CA ARG A 239 21.30 1.66 10.63
C ARG A 239 21.99 2.67 11.53
N ARG A 240 22.42 2.26 12.73
CA ARG A 240 23.23 3.12 13.61
C ARG A 240 24.48 3.62 12.88
N ARG A 241 25.15 2.76 12.11
CA ARG A 241 26.33 3.14 11.32
C ARG A 241 25.97 4.07 10.16
N ARG A 242 24.85 3.85 9.44
CA ARG A 242 24.39 4.73 8.36
C ARG A 242 23.98 6.12 8.85
N ILE A 243 23.27 6.21 9.98
CA ILE A 243 22.90 7.50 10.59
C ILE A 243 24.17 8.26 11.00
N LEU A 244 25.11 7.59 11.67
CA LEU A 244 26.38 8.20 12.04
C LEU A 244 27.19 8.63 10.80
N GLN A 245 27.19 7.84 9.73
CA GLN A 245 27.86 8.19 8.47
C GLN A 245 27.21 9.44 7.84
N TYR A 246 25.88 9.49 7.77
CA TYR A 246 25.15 10.65 7.24
C TYR A 246 25.36 11.93 8.07
N GLU A 247 25.45 11.81 9.39
CA GLU A 247 25.81 12.93 10.27
C GLU A 247 27.24 13.40 10.04
N LEU A 248 28.19 12.47 9.86
CA LEU A 248 29.60 12.78 9.55
C LEU A 248 29.74 13.44 8.18
N ASP A 249 29.07 12.91 7.15
CA ASP A 249 29.14 13.42 5.78
C ASP A 249 28.52 14.84 5.68
N ASN A 250 27.41 15.09 6.39
CA ASN A 250 26.82 16.43 6.48
C ASN A 250 27.64 17.41 7.33
N ASP A 251 28.35 16.92 8.34
CA ASP A 251 29.30 17.75 9.10
C ASP A 251 30.53 18.08 8.25
N GLU A 252 31.00 17.18 7.38
CA GLU A 252 32.04 17.48 6.39
C GLU A 252 31.57 18.52 5.35
N GLU A 253 30.36 18.41 4.80
CA GLU A 253 29.81 19.43 3.89
C GLU A 253 29.63 20.80 4.58
N ARG A 254 29.26 20.82 5.87
CA ARG A 254 29.22 22.05 6.68
C ARG A 254 30.59 22.66 6.92
N LEU A 255 31.61 21.82 7.13
CA LEU A 255 32.99 22.26 7.32
C LEU A 255 33.66 22.71 6.01
N GLU A 256 33.24 22.17 4.86
CA GLU A 256 33.73 22.59 3.54
C GLU A 256 33.09 23.90 3.05
N HIS A 257 31.91 24.27 3.56
CA HIS A 257 31.22 25.51 3.18
C HIS A 257 31.43 26.71 4.11
N ASP A 258 32.02 26.53 5.29
CA ASP A 258 32.37 27.64 6.20
C ASP A 258 33.88 27.95 6.17
N PHE A 259 34.33 28.65 5.11
CA PHE A 259 35.29 29.79 5.10
C PHE A 259 35.50 30.21 3.62
N PRO A 260 35.54 31.51 3.24
CA PRO A 260 36.08 32.61 4.03
C PRO A 260 35.25 33.92 4.00
N CYS A 261 35.35 34.74 5.06
CA CYS A 261 35.59 36.18 4.92
C CYS A 261 35.94 36.82 6.28
N VAL A 262 37.24 36.91 6.53
CA VAL A 262 37.83 37.96 7.35
C VAL A 262 37.67 39.27 6.59
N TRP A 263 36.84 40.20 7.06
CA TRP A 263 37.08 41.65 6.96
C TRP A 263 36.44 42.40 8.13
N MET A 264 37.29 43.17 8.80
CA MET A 264 37.01 44.22 9.78
C MET A 264 35.81 45.09 9.43
N ILE A 265 34.96 45.38 10.43
CA ILE A 265 34.57 46.78 10.71
C ILE A 265 34.66 47.00 12.23
N SER A 266 35.57 47.90 12.57
CA SER A 266 35.80 48.57 13.84
C SER A 266 34.61 49.43 14.29
N ASP A 267 34.44 49.48 15.61
CA ASP A 267 33.85 50.55 16.43
C ASP A 267 32.39 50.99 16.20
N PHE A 268 31.60 50.91 17.28
CA PHE A 268 31.08 52.10 17.96
C PHE A 268 30.64 51.74 19.39
N ARG A 269 31.43 52.17 20.39
CA ARG A 269 30.93 52.59 21.70
C ARG A 269 30.94 54.12 21.69
N THR A 270 29.80 54.69 22.11
CA THR A 270 29.45 56.12 22.32
C THR A 270 29.36 57.01 21.09
#